data_AF-A0A353PZT6-F1
#
_entry.id   AF-A0A353PZT6-F1
#
_cell.length_a   1.000
_cell.length_b   1.000
_cell.length_c   1.000
_cell.angle_alpha   90.00
_cell.angle_beta   90.00
_cell.angle_gamma   90.00
#
_symmetry.space_group_name_H-M   'P 1'
#
loop_
_entity.id
_entity.type
_entity.pdbx_description
1 polymer ?
#
loop_
_entity_poly.entity_id
_entity_poly.type
_entity_poly.pdbx_seq_one_letter_code
_entity_poly.pdbx_strand_id
1 'polypeptide(L)' 'MMTEKPKGMCDSAWESMSAFVMTLAHGGEDFYNGWMKNKKPAMISYNDGFRLVSFLIETLAEDTE' A
#
# COMPACT_ATOMS: atom_id res chain seq x y z
N MET A 1 16.43 -0.75 1.50
CA MET A 1 16.18 0.40 0.61
C MET A 1 14.81 0.96 0.94
N MET A 2 14.65 2.28 1.08
CA MET A 2 13.31 2.89 1.19
C MET A 2 12.64 2.82 -0.19
N THR A 3 11.35 2.46 -0.24
CA THR A 3 10.55 2.55 -1.47
C THR A 3 10.49 4.00 -1.93
N GLU A 4 10.83 4.24 -3.19
CA GLU A 4 10.74 5.56 -3.80
C GLU A 4 9.28 5.91 -4.15
N LYS A 5 8.93 7.19 -3.97
CA LYS A 5 7.61 7.70 -4.34
C LYS A 5 7.38 7.56 -5.85
N PRO A 6 6.24 6.99 -6.29
CA PRO A 6 5.90 6.93 -7.71
C PRO A 6 5.81 8.32 -8.35
N LYS A 7 6.27 8.44 -9.60
CA LYS A 7 6.16 9.68 -10.37
C LYS A 7 4.68 10.06 -10.54
N GLY A 8 4.35 11.31 -10.24
CA GLY A 8 2.98 11.84 -10.33
C GLY A 8 2.11 11.57 -9.10
N MET A 9 2.63 10.88 -8.07
CA MET A 9 1.93 10.72 -6.79
C MET A 9 2.10 11.98 -5.91
N CYS A 10 0.99 12.42 -5.31
CA CYS A 10 0.99 13.48 -4.30
C CYS A 10 1.79 13.05 -3.06
N ASP A 11 2.55 13.97 -2.45
CA ASP A 11 3.41 13.68 -1.29
C ASP A 11 2.61 13.14 -0.10
N SER A 12 1.52 13.82 0.28
CA SER A 12 0.68 13.39 1.41
C SER A 12 -0.05 12.06 1.16
N ALA A 13 -0.38 11.78 -0.10
CA ALA A 13 -0.93 10.46 -0.48
C ALA A 13 0.15 9.38 -0.29
N TRP A 14 1.38 9.65 -0.74
CA TRP A 14 2.50 8.74 -0.59
C TRP A 14 2.86 8.48 0.88
N GLU A 15 2.96 9.53 1.69
CA GLU A 15 3.22 9.42 3.13
C GLU A 15 2.21 8.49 3.81
N SER A 16 0.92 8.58 3.42
CA SER A 16 -0.16 7.74 3.95
C SER A 16 -0.08 6.27 3.54
N MET A 17 0.56 5.94 2.41
CA MET A 17 0.62 4.56 1.88
C MET A 17 2.00 3.89 1.98
N SER A 18 3.07 4.68 2.08
CA SER A 18 4.46 4.21 1.99
C SER A 18 4.80 3.10 3.00
N ALA A 19 4.27 3.18 4.22
CA ALA A 19 4.47 2.15 5.24
C ALA A 19 3.85 0.79 4.84
N PHE A 20 2.67 0.80 4.21
CA PHE A 20 2.03 -0.41 3.72
C PHE A 20 2.79 -0.98 2.52
N VAL A 21 3.20 -0.13 1.57
CA VAL A 21 4.02 -0.55 0.43
C VAL A 21 5.32 -1.20 0.90
N MET A 22 6.04 -0.57 1.85
CA MET A 22 7.27 -1.10 2.41
C MET A 22 7.05 -2.46 3.09
N THR A 23 6.03 -2.55 3.93
CA THR A 23 5.75 -3.78 4.68
C THR A 23 5.42 -4.93 3.74
N LEU A 24 4.56 -4.70 2.74
CA LEU A 24 4.20 -5.69 1.73
C LEU A 24 5.40 -6.11 0.89
N ALA A 25 6.21 -5.15 0.44
CA ALA A 25 7.40 -5.43 -0.36
C ALA A 25 8.45 -6.27 0.39
N HIS A 26 8.43 -6.27 1.73
CA HIS A 26 9.31 -7.08 2.57
C HIS A 26 8.63 -8.36 3.10
N GLY A 27 7.49 -8.75 2.53
CA GLY A 27 6.77 -9.97 2.89
C GLY A 27 5.96 -9.88 4.20
N GLY A 28 5.79 -8.68 4.75
CA GLY A 28 4.90 -8.47 5.89
C GLY A 28 3.44 -8.60 5.48
N GLU A 29 2.63 -9.17 6.36
CA GLU A 29 1.20 -9.39 6.17
C GLU A 29 0.44 -9.14 7.48
N ASP A 30 -0.88 -9.07 7.41
CA ASP A 30 -1.76 -9.02 8.59
C ASP A 30 -1.46 -7.84 9.54
N PHE A 31 -1.39 -6.61 8.99
CA PHE A 31 -1.01 -5.37 9.73
C PHE A 31 -1.81 -5.12 11.01
N TYR A 32 -3.02 -5.68 11.09
CA TYR A 32 -3.96 -5.46 12.18
C TYR A 32 -4.22 -6.73 13.01
N ASN A 33 -3.26 -7.65 13.08
CA ASN A 33 -3.26 -8.80 13.98
C ASN A 33 -4.57 -9.62 13.95
N GLY A 34 -4.95 -10.11 12.78
CA GLY A 34 -6.11 -10.97 12.57
C GLY A 34 -7.43 -10.23 12.28
N TRP A 35 -7.44 -8.90 12.29
CA TRP A 35 -8.60 -8.10 11.90
C TRP A 35 -8.80 -7.99 10.38
N MET A 36 -7.78 -8.35 9.59
CA MET A 36 -7.85 -8.29 8.14
C MET A 36 -8.58 -9.50 7.57
N LYS A 37 -9.54 -9.27 6.67
CA LYS A 37 -10.17 -10.35 5.90
C LYS A 37 -9.15 -11.07 4.99
N ASN A 38 -8.31 -10.29 4.30
CA ASN A 38 -7.24 -10.77 3.45
C ASN A 38 -5.92 -10.24 4.01
N LYS A 39 -4.97 -11.11 4.35
CA LYS A 39 -3.73 -10.70 5.06
C LYS A 39 -2.72 -9.96 4.17
N LYS A 40 -2.77 -10.18 2.85
CA LYS A 40 -1.78 -9.70 1.89
C LYS A 40 -2.11 -8.36 1.22
N PRO A 41 -3.34 -8.07 0.76
CA PRO A 41 -3.60 -6.77 0.16
C PRO A 41 -3.98 -5.71 1.22
N ALA A 42 -3.57 -4.47 1.00
CA ALA A 42 -4.01 -3.30 1.75
C ALA A 42 -4.93 -2.43 0.89
N MET A 43 -6.04 -1.96 1.45
CA MET A 43 -6.87 -0.93 0.82
C MET A 43 -6.78 0.36 1.63
N ILE A 44 -6.40 1.44 0.97
CA ILE A 44 -6.18 2.76 1.59
C ILE A 44 -7.02 3.80 0.84
N SER A 45 -7.70 4.65 1.59
CA SER A 45 -8.40 5.80 1.02
C SER A 45 -7.67 7.10 1.38
N TYR A 46 -7.49 7.95 0.37
CA TYR A 46 -6.94 9.29 0.51
C TYR A 46 -7.96 10.31 -0.01
N ASN A 47 -8.10 11.42 0.70
CA ASN A 47 -8.90 12.55 0.27
C ASN A 47 -7.94 13.68 -0.14
N ASP A 48 -7.97 14.07 -1.40
CA ASP A 48 -7.13 15.14 -1.94
C ASP A 48 -7.77 16.55 -1.77
N GLY A 49 -8.90 16.62 -1.06
CA GLY A 49 -9.70 17.84 -0.87
C GLY A 49 -10.74 18.07 -1.96
N PHE A 50 -10.64 17.38 -3.10
CA PHE A 50 -11.59 17.46 -4.21
C PHE A 50 -12.39 16.16 -4.38
N ARG A 51 -11.75 15.02 -4.11
CA ARG A 51 -12.34 13.70 -4.29
C ARG A 51 -11.71 12.68 -3.35
N LEU A 52 -12.52 11.67 -3.02
CA LEU A 52 -12.06 10.48 -2.35
C LEU A 52 -11.46 9.52 -3.36
N VAL A 53 -10.24 9.06 -3.12
CA VAL A 53 -9.52 8.11 -3.95
C VAL A 53 -9.17 6.89 -3.10
N SER A 54 -9.52 5.70 -3.57
CA SER A 54 -9.13 4.43 -2.93
C SER A 54 -8.08 3.71 -3.75
N PHE A 55 -7.04 3.22 -3.09
CA PHE A 55 -5.95 2.46 -3.66
C PHE A 55 -6.00 1.03 -3.13
N LEU A 56 -5.88 0.06 -4.03
CA LEU A 56 -5.56 -1.32 -3.70
C LEU A 56 -4.04 -1.48 -3.85
N ILE A 57 -3.38 -1.93 -2.79
CA ILE A 57 -1.95 -2.18 -2.77
C ILE A 57 -1.76 -3.69 -2.59
N GLU A 58 -1.12 -4.30 -3.56
CA GLU A 58 -0.80 -5.73 -3.55
C GLU A 58 0.61 -5.96 -4.10
N THR A 59 1.25 -7.01 -3.61
CA THR A 59 2.49 -7.51 -4.20
C THR A 59 2.16 -8.26 -5.48
N LEU A 60 2.99 -8.12 -6.51
CA LEU A 60 2.95 -9.06 -7.64
C LEU A 60 3.17 -10.47 -7.09
N ALA A 61 2.45 -11.46 -7.63
CA ALA A 61 2.82 -12.84 -7.39
C ALA A 61 4.25 -13.03 -7.90
N GLU A 62 5.08 -13.79 -7.17
CA GLU A 62 6.30 -14.31 -7.77
C GLU A 62 5.87 -15.25 -8.91
N ASP A 63 5.80 -14.73 -10.13
CA ASP A 63 5.88 -15.56 -11.33
C ASP A 63 7.28 -16.18 -11.31
N THR A 64 7.38 -17.34 -10.67
CA THR A 64 8.55 -18.21 -10.73
C THR A 64 8.50 -18.86 -12.12
N GLU A 65 9.14 -18.24 -13.11
CA GLU A 65 9.63 -18.98 -14.29
C GLU A 65 10.89 -19.77 -13.95
#